data_AF-A0A3N4HFQ2-F1
#
_entry.id   AF-A0A3N4HFQ2-F1
#
_cell.length_a   1.000
_cell.length_b   1.000
_cell.length_c   1.000
_cell.angle_alpha   90.00
_cell.angle_beta   90.00
_cell.angle_gamma   90.00
#
_symmetry.space_group_name_H-M   'P 1'
#
loop_
_entity.id
_entity.type
_entity.pdbx_description
1 polymer ?
#
loop_
_entity_poly.entity_id
_entity_poly.type
_entity_poly.pdbx_seq_one_letter_code
_entity_poly.pdbx_strand_id
1 'polypeptide(L)'
;MGAGPDGVLRTELIADDALGPRLCRDALLTPGWMLRQSLPAALGALVAAVAASCTDSWPLAVVTVVVVLGLVLLAQATMLTLGIVLSQRRMRRIMPAGTPVGGDFTPSWIGHRVGATYSQIPLERFDRVVVNSRVVLLCTGRRTVVLLPRELVPPQVIADYQTRYGRRGLRRR
;
A
#
# COMPACT_ATOMS: atom_id res chain seq x y z
N MET A 1 5.07 -12.25 -24.23
CA MET A 1 5.96 -12.51 -23.08
C MET A 1 6.24 -14.00 -23.06
N GLY A 2 7.46 -14.40 -23.42
CA GLY A 2 7.91 -15.80 -23.32
C GLY A 2 8.90 -15.92 -22.17
N ALA A 3 8.90 -17.05 -21.46
CA ALA A 3 9.99 -17.37 -20.56
C ALA A 3 11.29 -17.41 -21.40
N GLY A 4 12.36 -16.80 -20.89
CA GLY A 4 13.67 -16.92 -21.51
C GLY A 4 14.14 -18.39 -21.51
N PRO A 5 15.23 -18.72 -22.22
CA PRO A 5 15.81 -20.07 -22.23
C PRO A 5 16.10 -20.63 -20.83
N ASP A 6 16.24 -19.75 -19.83
CA ASP A 6 16.49 -20.08 -18.42
C ASP A 6 15.20 -20.41 -17.62
N GLY A 7 14.02 -20.39 -18.27
CA GLY A 7 12.72 -20.54 -17.59
C GLY A 7 12.29 -19.32 -16.77
N VAL A 8 13.05 -18.22 -16.82
CA VAL A 8 12.74 -16.96 -16.13
C VAL A 8 11.86 -16.09 -17.01
N LEU A 9 10.73 -15.64 -16.45
CA LEU A 9 9.85 -14.71 -17.14
C LEU A 9 10.28 -13.29 -16.79
N ARG A 10 10.95 -12.63 -17.75
CA ARG A 10 11.47 -11.27 -17.59
C ARG A 10 10.50 -10.26 -18.18
N THR A 11 10.32 -9.16 -17.47
CA THR A 11 9.47 -8.05 -17.86
C THR A 11 10.19 -6.76 -17.56
N GLU A 12 10.15 -5.81 -18.48
CA GLU A 12 10.76 -4.50 -18.31
C GLU A 12 9.78 -3.41 -18.75
N LEU A 13 9.81 -2.31 -18.03
CA LEU A 13 9.03 -1.10 -18.26
C LEU A 13 9.94 0.09 -17.97
N ILE A 14 9.82 1.15 -18.76
CA ILE A 14 10.48 2.43 -18.46
C ILE A 14 9.52 3.23 -17.57
N ALA A 15 10.02 3.73 -16.44
CA ALA A 15 9.20 4.54 -15.54
C ALA A 15 8.87 5.89 -16.18
N ASP A 16 7.58 6.20 -16.28
CA ASP A 16 7.10 7.56 -16.55
C ASP A 16 7.11 8.41 -15.27
N ASP A 17 7.05 9.75 -15.41
CA ASP A 17 6.97 10.70 -14.29
C ASP A 17 5.83 10.43 -13.30
N ALA A 18 4.77 9.75 -13.78
CA ALA A 18 3.61 9.41 -13.00
C ALA A 18 3.69 8.03 -12.34
N LEU A 19 4.61 7.14 -12.75
CA LEU A 19 4.62 5.76 -12.28
C LEU A 19 4.88 5.67 -10.77
N GLY A 20 5.93 6.32 -10.26
CA GLY A 20 6.24 6.35 -8.83
C GLY A 20 5.10 6.90 -7.96
N PRO A 21 4.56 8.10 -8.26
CA PRO A 21 3.41 8.65 -7.55
C PRO A 21 2.15 7.77 -7.60
N ARG A 22 1.88 7.10 -8.73
CA ARG A 22 0.75 6.18 -8.90
C ARG A 22 0.92 4.93 -8.03
N LEU A 23 2.08 4.28 -8.10
CA LEU A 23 2.40 3.10 -7.30
C LEU A 23 2.26 3.37 -5.80
N CYS A 24 2.75 4.53 -5.35
CA CYS A 24 2.65 4.94 -3.95
C CYS A 24 1.19 5.19 -3.52
N ARG A 25 0.42 5.90 -4.34
CA ARG A 25 -0.99 6.19 -4.05
C ARG A 25 -1.81 4.90 -3.96
N ASP A 26 -1.62 3.99 -4.91
CA ASP A 26 -2.38 2.74 -4.98
C ASP A 26 -1.97 1.72 -3.90
N ALA A 27 -0.74 1.82 -3.39
CA ALA A 27 -0.30 1.08 -2.21
C ALA A 27 -0.94 1.61 -0.91
N LEU A 28 -0.98 2.95 -0.76
CA LEU A 28 -1.54 3.62 0.42
C LEU A 28 -3.07 3.48 0.50
N LEU A 29 -3.77 3.46 -0.63
CA LEU A 29 -5.23 3.29 -0.67
C LEU A 29 -5.70 1.84 -0.55
N THR A 30 -4.88 0.96 0.03
CA THR A 30 -5.33 -0.41 0.31
C THR A 30 -6.41 -0.40 1.40
N PRO A 31 -7.45 -1.27 1.30
CA PRO A 31 -8.57 -1.28 2.24
C PRO A 31 -8.14 -1.40 3.72
N GLY A 32 -7.08 -2.18 3.99
CA GLY A 32 -6.53 -2.34 5.33
C GLY A 32 -5.82 -1.11 5.88
N TRP A 33 -5.30 -0.23 5.02
CA TRP A 33 -4.69 1.03 5.43
C TRP A 33 -5.75 2.09 5.69
N MET A 34 -6.78 2.17 4.83
CA MET A 34 -7.93 3.06 5.04
C MET A 34 -8.67 2.71 6.35
N LEU A 35 -8.89 1.42 6.64
CA LEU A 35 -9.51 0.98 7.90
C LEU A 35 -8.68 1.34 9.14
N ARG A 36 -7.34 1.31 9.03
CA ARG A 36 -6.47 1.76 10.13
C ARG A 36 -6.56 3.27 10.34
N GLN A 37 -6.75 4.03 9.27
CA GLN A 37 -6.90 5.48 9.35
C GLN A 37 -8.25 5.95 9.88
N SER A 38 -9.32 5.15 9.73
CA SER A 38 -10.63 5.49 10.30
C SER A 38 -10.72 5.26 11.82
N LEU A 39 -9.79 4.48 12.38
CA LEU A 39 -9.82 4.05 13.78
C LEU A 39 -9.70 5.20 14.80
N PRO A 40 -8.81 6.20 14.62
CA PRO A 40 -8.76 7.34 15.52
C PRO A 40 -9.95 8.29 15.35
N ALA A 41 -10.64 8.27 14.20
CA ALA A 41 -11.86 9.06 14.02
C ALA A 41 -13.01 8.44 14.84
N ALA A 42 -13.11 7.11 14.81
CA ALA A 42 -14.05 6.38 15.66
C ALA A 42 -13.78 6.59 17.16
N LEU A 43 -12.50 6.58 17.56
CA LEU A 43 -12.09 6.89 18.94
C LEU A 43 -12.40 8.35 19.32
N GLY A 44 -12.13 9.31 18.44
CA GLY A 44 -12.47 10.72 18.65
C GLY A 44 -13.98 10.94 18.83
N ALA A 45 -14.79 10.28 18.01
CA ALA A 45 -16.25 10.30 18.13
C ALA A 45 -16.73 9.68 19.45
N LEU A 46 -16.12 8.57 19.88
CA LEU A 46 -16.44 7.92 21.16
C LEU A 46 -16.13 8.85 22.36
N VAL A 47 -14.93 9.46 22.37
CA VAL A 47 -14.52 10.39 23.44
C VAL A 47 -15.45 11.60 23.48
N ALA A 48 -15.83 12.13 22.33
CA ALA A 48 -16.76 13.23 22.24
C ALA A 48 -18.16 12.86 22.76
N ALA A 49 -18.66 11.66 22.45
CA ALA A 49 -19.93 11.16 22.98
C ALA A 49 -19.92 10.99 24.51
N VAL A 50 -18.82 10.49 25.08
CA VAL A 50 -18.65 10.39 26.53
C VAL A 50 -18.60 11.77 27.18
N ALA A 51 -17.86 12.72 26.60
CA ALA A 51 -17.78 14.09 27.12
C ALA A 51 -19.14 14.80 27.12
N ALA A 52 -19.95 14.60 26.07
CA ALA A 52 -21.31 15.13 26.00
C ALA A 52 -22.23 14.56 27.09
N SER A 53 -22.01 13.29 27.46
CA SER A 53 -22.82 12.58 28.45
C SER A 53 -22.54 13.02 29.88
N CYS A 54 -21.42 13.69 30.13
CA CYS A 54 -20.98 14.16 31.46
C CYS A 54 -21.34 15.63 31.75
N THR A 55 -22.02 16.33 30.84
CA THR A 55 -22.31 17.77 30.96
C THR A 55 -23.81 18.05 31.01
N ASP A 56 -24.28 18.70 32.07
CA ASP A 56 -25.68 19.10 32.25
C ASP A 56 -26.12 20.28 31.35
N SER A 57 -25.17 21.00 30.73
CA SER A 57 -25.44 22.13 29.84
C SER A 57 -25.31 21.74 28.36
N TRP A 58 -26.45 21.37 27.77
CA TRP A 58 -26.58 20.97 26.37
C TRP A 58 -25.88 21.87 25.32
N PRO A 59 -25.96 23.22 25.38
CA PRO A 59 -25.39 24.05 24.32
C PRO A 59 -23.85 24.06 24.31
N LEU A 60 -23.20 24.04 25.48
CA LEU A 60 -21.73 24.02 25.57
C LEU A 60 -21.18 22.65 25.19
N ALA A 61 -21.85 21.58 25.64
CA ALA A 61 -21.49 20.21 25.32
C ALA A 61 -21.40 19.96 23.81
N VAL A 62 -22.44 20.37 23.07
CA VAL A 62 -22.52 20.20 21.62
C VAL A 62 -21.44 21.01 20.89
N VAL A 63 -21.20 22.26 21.29
CA VAL A 63 -20.15 23.09 20.68
C VAL A 63 -18.78 22.46 20.90
N THR A 64 -18.50 21.95 22.10
CA THR A 64 -17.21 21.32 22.42
C THR A 64 -17.01 20.05 21.61
N VAL A 65 -18.04 19.22 21.47
CA VAL A 65 -18.02 18.00 20.65
C VAL A 65 -17.75 18.31 19.19
N VAL A 66 -18.47 19.28 18.61
CA VAL A 66 -18.31 19.66 17.20
C VAL A 66 -16.91 20.21 16.93
N VAL A 67 -16.40 21.05 17.83
CA VAL A 67 -15.05 21.62 17.71
C VAL A 67 -13.99 20.54 17.82
N VAL A 68 -14.07 19.65 18.83
CA VAL A 68 -13.10 18.58 19.03
C VAL A 68 -13.14 17.59 17.86
N LEU A 69 -14.32 17.16 17.43
CA LEU A 69 -14.46 16.26 16.29
C LEU A 69 -13.94 16.91 15.00
N GLY A 70 -14.25 18.19 14.78
CA GLY A 70 -13.76 18.97 13.64
C GLY A 70 -12.24 19.06 13.61
N LEU A 71 -11.60 19.35 14.75
CA LEU A 71 -10.14 19.40 14.87
C LEU A 71 -9.50 18.03 14.64
N VAL A 72 -10.08 16.95 15.17
CA VAL A 72 -9.58 15.58 14.96
C VAL A 72 -9.66 15.19 13.48
N LEU A 73 -10.79 15.47 12.81
CA LEU A 73 -10.95 15.19 11.38
C LEU A 73 -9.99 16.03 10.54
N LEU A 74 -9.80 17.31 10.88
CA LEU A 74 -8.86 18.19 10.19
C LEU A 74 -7.41 17.71 10.36
N ALA A 75 -7.01 17.33 11.57
CA ALA A 75 -5.68 16.79 11.86
C ALA A 75 -5.43 15.47 11.10
N GLN A 76 -6.44 14.60 11.01
CA GLN A 76 -6.33 13.37 10.22
C GLN A 76 -6.21 13.65 8.73
N ALA A 77 -7.06 14.51 8.18
CA ALA A 77 -7.04 14.86 6.77
C ALA A 77 -5.68 15.46 6.38
N THR A 78 -5.15 16.39 7.19
CA THR A 78 -3.84 17.00 6.96
C THR A 78 -2.70 15.97 7.05
N MET A 79 -2.69 15.11 8.07
CA MET A 79 -1.66 14.06 8.21
C MET A 79 -1.70 13.06 7.04
N LEU A 80 -2.91 12.68 6.60
CA LEU A 80 -3.14 11.83 5.44
C LEU A 80 -2.57 12.47 4.17
N THR A 81 -2.98 13.70 3.87
CA THR A 81 -2.54 14.44 2.69
C THR A 81 -1.02 14.63 2.70
N LEU A 82 -0.45 15.03 3.83
CA LEU A 82 0.99 15.22 3.98
C LEU A 82 1.75 13.90 3.78
N GLY A 83 1.26 12.81 4.37
CA GLY A 83 1.84 11.47 4.20
C GLY A 83 1.85 11.01 2.75
N ILE A 84 0.75 11.23 2.01
CA ILE A 84 0.67 10.92 0.58
C ILE A 84 1.67 11.79 -0.20
N VAL A 85 1.67 13.11 0.01
CA VAL A 85 2.54 14.04 -0.73
C VAL A 85 4.01 13.75 -0.49
N LEU A 86 4.41 13.51 0.77
CA LEU A 86 5.78 13.17 1.12
C LEU A 86 6.21 11.82 0.52
N SER A 87 5.33 10.83 0.55
CA SER A 87 5.61 9.51 -0.02
C SER A 87 5.72 9.56 -1.55
N GLN A 88 4.87 10.35 -2.21
CA GLN A 88 4.96 10.59 -3.66
C GLN A 88 6.26 11.32 -4.03
N ARG A 89 6.64 12.37 -3.28
CA ARG A 89 7.91 13.07 -3.49
C ARG A 89 9.10 12.14 -3.30
N ARG A 90 9.08 11.29 -2.28
CA ARG A 90 10.12 10.29 -2.04
C ARG A 90 10.22 9.30 -3.20
N MET A 91 9.08 8.83 -3.71
CA MET A 91 9.07 7.88 -4.83
C MET A 91 9.59 8.50 -6.13
N ARG A 92 9.29 9.77 -6.41
CA ARG A 92 9.88 10.50 -7.55
C ARG A 92 11.40 10.60 -7.48
N ARG A 93 11.97 10.67 -6.27
CA ARG A 93 13.43 10.66 -6.09
C ARG A 93 14.05 9.28 -6.27
N ILE A 94 13.34 8.23 -5.87
CA ILE A 94 13.83 6.84 -5.99
C ILE A 94 13.71 6.34 -7.44
N MET A 95 12.64 6.74 -8.12
CA MET A 95 12.30 6.29 -9.47
C MET A 95 11.91 7.50 -10.34
N PRO A 96 12.90 8.30 -10.79
CA PRO A 96 12.65 9.39 -11.73
C PRO A 96 12.21 8.85 -13.10
N ALA A 97 11.62 9.71 -13.94
CA ALA A 97 11.26 9.32 -15.30
C ALA A 97 12.48 8.83 -16.10
N GLY A 98 12.26 7.85 -16.97
CA GLY A 98 13.31 7.18 -17.73
C GLY A 98 14.01 6.05 -16.96
N THR A 99 13.70 5.85 -15.67
CA THR A 99 14.31 4.77 -14.89
C THR A 99 13.80 3.41 -15.38
N PRO A 100 14.68 2.46 -15.76
CA PRO A 100 14.26 1.12 -16.11
C PRO A 100 13.75 0.38 -14.87
N VAL A 101 12.55 -0.17 -14.96
CA VAL A 101 11.90 -0.98 -13.94
C VAL A 101 11.72 -2.38 -14.52
N GLY A 102 12.23 -3.39 -13.83
CA GLY A 102 12.22 -4.76 -14.31
C GLY A 102 11.72 -5.74 -13.26
N GLY A 103 11.12 -6.82 -13.72
CA GLY A 103 10.59 -7.90 -12.91
C GLY A 103 10.99 -9.23 -13.52
N ASP A 104 11.76 -10.01 -12.75
CA ASP A 104 12.13 -11.38 -13.08
C ASP A 104 11.28 -12.31 -12.22
N PHE A 105 10.45 -13.12 -12.86
CA PHE A 105 9.54 -14.02 -12.17
C PHE A 105 9.97 -15.47 -12.37
N THR A 106 10.16 -16.16 -11.25
CA THR A 106 10.40 -17.60 -11.19
C THR A 106 9.50 -18.25 -10.15
N PRO A 107 9.38 -19.60 -10.15
CA PRO A 107 8.61 -20.31 -9.13
C PRO A 107 9.19 -20.19 -7.70
N SER A 108 10.47 -19.83 -7.53
CA SER A 108 11.16 -19.83 -6.22
C SER A 108 11.62 -18.46 -5.74
N TRP A 109 11.84 -17.50 -6.64
CA TRP A 109 12.22 -16.12 -6.29
C TRP A 109 11.64 -15.08 -7.25
N ILE A 110 11.62 -13.83 -6.79
CA ILE A 110 11.28 -12.65 -7.58
C ILE A 110 12.48 -11.72 -7.62
N GLY A 111 12.91 -11.36 -8.83
CA GLY A 111 13.87 -10.30 -9.07
C GLY A 111 13.12 -9.00 -9.33
N HIS A 112 13.50 -7.95 -8.62
CA HIS A 112 12.97 -6.62 -8.79
C HIS A 112 14.12 -5.67 -9.12
N ARG A 113 14.05 -5.04 -10.29
CA ARG A 113 15.01 -4.05 -10.76
C ARG A 113 14.37 -2.67 -10.76
N VAL A 114 15.03 -1.70 -10.14
CA VAL A 114 14.70 -0.26 -10.26
C VAL A 114 15.99 0.49 -10.50
N GLY A 115 16.14 1.02 -11.71
CA GLY A 115 17.37 1.65 -12.17
C GLY A 115 18.53 0.66 -12.14
N ALA A 116 19.62 1.07 -11.49
CA ALA A 116 20.79 0.22 -11.29
C ALA A 116 20.63 -0.80 -10.14
N THR A 117 19.59 -0.66 -9.31
CA THR A 117 19.39 -1.53 -8.15
C THR A 117 18.64 -2.78 -8.56
N TYR A 118 19.27 -3.94 -8.39
CA TYR A 118 18.62 -5.25 -8.52
C TYR A 118 18.48 -5.91 -7.15
N SER A 119 17.32 -6.47 -6.86
CA SER A 119 17.04 -7.18 -5.62
C SER A 119 16.34 -8.50 -5.94
N GLN A 120 16.99 -9.60 -5.59
CA GLN A 120 16.40 -10.93 -5.67
C GLN A 120 15.86 -11.33 -4.30
N ILE A 121 14.58 -11.69 -4.25
CA ILE A 121 13.88 -12.00 -3.01
C ILE A 121 13.22 -13.37 -3.14
N PRO A 122 13.55 -14.33 -2.25
CA PRO A 122 12.92 -15.65 -2.27
C PRO A 122 11.43 -15.54 -1.92
N LEU A 123 10.60 -16.28 -2.66
CA LEU A 123 9.14 -16.28 -2.50
C LEU A 123 8.69 -16.77 -1.12
N GLU A 124 9.51 -17.60 -0.47
CA GLU A 124 9.29 -18.10 0.90
C GLU A 124 9.27 -16.99 1.95
N ARG A 125 9.90 -15.83 1.67
CA ARG A 125 9.93 -14.69 2.58
C ARG A 125 8.59 -13.96 2.64
N PHE A 126 7.70 -14.19 1.68
CA PHE A 126 6.40 -13.52 1.63
C PHE A 126 5.32 -14.40 2.26
N ASP A 127 4.48 -13.78 3.06
CA ASP A 127 3.36 -14.45 3.73
C ASP A 127 2.05 -14.19 2.99
N ARG A 128 1.96 -13.03 2.30
CA ARG A 128 0.74 -12.54 1.67
C ARG A 128 1.05 -11.78 0.38
N VAL A 129 0.16 -11.94 -0.60
CA VAL A 129 0.10 -11.12 -1.81
C VAL A 129 -1.21 -10.34 -1.82
N VAL A 130 -1.14 -9.04 -2.10
CA VAL A 130 -2.32 -8.19 -2.33
C VAL A 130 -2.27 -7.71 -3.77
N VAL A 131 -3.25 -8.13 -4.55
CA VAL A 131 -3.40 -7.72 -5.94
C VAL A 131 -4.50 -6.67 -6.00
N ASN A 132 -4.14 -5.46 -6.40
CA ASN A 132 -5.09 -4.39 -6.68
C ASN A 132 -5.30 -4.27 -8.20
N SER A 133 -6.18 -3.36 -8.63
CA SER A 133 -6.43 -3.07 -10.05
C SER A 133 -5.17 -2.60 -10.79
N ARG A 134 -4.20 -1.99 -10.09
CA ARG A 134 -3.01 -1.36 -10.69
C ARG A 134 -1.66 -1.78 -10.10
N VAL A 135 -1.65 -2.39 -8.92
CA VAL A 135 -0.41 -2.78 -8.22
C VAL A 135 -0.48 -4.18 -7.66
N VAL A 136 0.68 -4.84 -7.61
CA VAL A 136 0.89 -6.11 -6.91
C VAL A 136 1.83 -5.85 -5.75
N LEU A 137 1.35 -6.14 -4.54
CA LEU A 137 2.09 -5.97 -3.29
C LEU A 137 2.47 -7.34 -2.75
N LEU A 138 3.75 -7.58 -2.52
CA LEU A 138 4.24 -8.74 -1.77
C LEU A 138 4.60 -8.29 -0.36
N CYS A 139 4.00 -8.96 0.63
CA CYS A 139 4.07 -8.58 2.04
C CYS A 139 4.64 -9.70 2.90
N THR A 140 5.44 -9.31 3.89
CA THR A 140 5.90 -10.17 4.98
C THR A 140 5.32 -9.61 6.28
N GLY A 141 4.45 -10.38 6.93
CA GLY A 141 3.61 -9.90 8.04
C GLY A 141 2.87 -8.60 7.72
N ARG A 142 3.23 -7.50 8.40
CA ARG A 142 2.64 -6.17 8.23
C ARG A 142 3.44 -5.24 7.31
N ARG A 143 4.60 -5.66 6.79
CA ARG A 143 5.47 -4.81 5.96
C ARG A 143 5.29 -5.15 4.48
N THR A 144 5.11 -4.13 3.66
CA THR A 144 5.25 -4.24 2.20
C THR A 144 6.73 -4.34 1.88
N VAL A 145 7.12 -5.41 1.19
CA VAL A 145 8.53 -5.68 0.86
C VAL A 145 8.79 -5.42 -0.62
N VAL A 146 7.81 -5.73 -1.49
CA VAL A 146 7.91 -5.45 -2.92
C VAL A 146 6.61 -4.81 -3.43
N LEU A 147 6.76 -3.78 -4.24
CA LEU A 147 5.69 -3.04 -4.89
C LEU A 147 5.93 -3.07 -6.39
N LEU A 148 5.09 -3.79 -7.13
CA LEU A 148 5.21 -3.95 -8.58
C LEU A 148 3.99 -3.32 -9.29
N PRO A 149 4.18 -2.63 -10.42
CA PRO A 149 3.07 -2.27 -11.29
C PRO A 149 2.40 -3.54 -11.81
N ARG A 150 1.07 -3.58 -11.86
CA ARG A 150 0.34 -4.74 -12.40
C ARG A 150 0.69 -4.99 -13.87
N GLU A 151 0.94 -3.93 -14.62
CA GLU A 151 1.38 -3.97 -16.02
C GLU A 151 2.69 -4.75 -16.22
N LEU A 152 3.55 -4.77 -15.19
CA LEU A 152 4.82 -5.47 -15.19
C LEU A 152 4.65 -6.96 -14.87
N VAL A 153 3.56 -7.36 -14.20
CA VAL A 153 3.36 -8.74 -13.75
C VAL A 153 2.45 -9.49 -14.72
N PRO A 154 2.91 -10.56 -15.39
CA PRO A 154 2.08 -11.33 -16.29
C PRO A 154 0.85 -11.92 -15.58
N PRO A 155 -0.31 -12.02 -16.26
CA PRO A 155 -1.54 -12.55 -15.66
C PRO A 155 -1.39 -13.96 -15.06
N GLN A 156 -0.54 -14.79 -15.69
CA GLN A 156 -0.24 -16.15 -15.25
C GLN A 156 0.47 -16.15 -13.89
N VAL A 157 1.42 -15.23 -13.68
CA VAL A 157 2.15 -15.07 -12.42
C VAL A 157 1.21 -14.57 -11.32
N ILE A 158 0.29 -13.65 -11.66
CA ILE A 158 -0.74 -13.18 -10.72
C ILE A 158 -1.63 -14.34 -10.26
N ALA A 159 -2.11 -15.17 -11.19
CA ALA A 159 -2.95 -16.32 -10.88
C ALA A 159 -2.22 -17.34 -9.99
N ASP A 160 -0.93 -17.57 -10.26
CA ASP A 160 -0.09 -18.47 -9.47
C ASP A 160 0.13 -17.93 -8.04
N TYR A 161 0.42 -16.63 -7.90
CA TYR A 161 0.54 -15.99 -6.60
C TYR A 161 -0.77 -15.98 -5.81
N GLN A 162 -1.90 -15.75 -6.48
CA GLN A 162 -3.20 -15.84 -5.83
C GLN A 162 -3.50 -17.27 -5.36
N THR A 163 -3.11 -18.28 -6.13
CA THR A 163 -3.26 -19.69 -5.72
C THR A 163 -2.39 -20.03 -4.52
N ARG A 164 -1.11 -19.60 -4.55
CA ARG A 164 -0.11 -19.89 -3.51
C ARG A 164 -0.33 -19.13 -2.20
N TYR A 165 -0.71 -17.85 -2.28
CA TYR A 165 -0.83 -16.96 -1.13
C TYR A 165 -2.27 -16.62 -0.75
N GLY A 166 -3.24 -16.77 -1.65
CA GLY A 166 -4.66 -16.58 -1.35
C GLY A 166 -5.19 -17.57 -0.31
N ARG A 167 -4.65 -18.79 -0.27
CA ARG A 167 -4.96 -19.78 0.77
C ARG A 167 -4.30 -19.49 2.13
N ARG A 168 -3.24 -18.67 2.17
CA ARG A 168 -2.51 -18.34 3.42
C ARG A 168 -3.11 -17.17 4.20
N GLY A 169 -4.10 -16.47 3.65
CA GLY A 169 -4.81 -15.36 4.30
C GLY A 169 -5.64 -15.72 5.53
N LEU A 170 -5.72 -17.01 5.90
CA LEU A 170 -6.53 -17.52 7.00
C LEU A 170 -5.73 -18.12 8.16
N ARG A 171 -4.40 -17.97 8.20
CA ARG A 171 -3.64 -18.35 9.40
C ARG A 171 -3.51 -17.14 10.33
N ARG A 172 -4.55 -16.95 11.13
CA ARG A 172 -4.48 -16.21 12.41
C ARG A 172 -3.23 -16.70 13.17
N ARG A 173 -2.33 -15.80 13.48
CA ARG A 173 -1.53 -15.83 14.71
C ARG A 173 -1.67 -14.46 15.36
#